data_AF-A0A845LDC7-F1
#
_entry.id   AF-A0A845LDC7-F1
#
_cell.length_a   1.000
_cell.length_b   1.000
_cell.length_c   1.000
_cell.angle_alpha   90.00
_cell.angle_beta   90.00
_cell.angle_gamma   90.00
#
_symmetry.space_group_name_H-M   'P 1'
#
loop_
_entity.id
_entity.type
_entity.pdbx_description
1 polymer ?
#
loop_
_entity_poly.entity_id
_entity_poly.type
_entity_poly.pdbx_seq_one_letter_code
_entity_poly.pdbx_strand_id
1 'polypeptide(L)'
;MREILENISSVIGLTAMAIIIWGVVVAVSGFLKNEIARNTPEDNFKTRKEIRQNLGGYLLLGLEVLIAADIIETVANPTTQEVLILASIVVMRTFISYFLDKEIKELK
;
A
#
# COMPACT_ATOMS: atom_id res chain seq x y z
N MET A 1 0.58 13.55 26.61
CA MET A 1 0.54 12.14 26.17
C MET A 1 -0.31 11.97 24.90
N ARG A 2 -1.52 12.57 24.83
CA ARG A 2 -2.35 12.60 23.61
C ARG A 2 -1.67 13.27 22.41
N GLU A 3 -1.11 14.48 22.57
CA GLU A 3 -0.36 15.17 21.50
C GLU A 3 0.83 14.36 20.94
N ILE A 4 1.48 13.55 21.78
CA ILE A 4 2.62 12.73 21.35
C ILE A 4 2.13 11.57 20.46
N LEU A 5 1.02 10.93 20.85
CA LEU A 5 0.40 9.86 20.06
C LEU A 5 -0.15 10.38 18.73
N GLU A 6 -0.75 11.57 18.74
CA GLU A 6 -1.32 12.22 17.56
C GLU A 6 -0.22 12.60 16.55
N ASN A 7 0.89 13.19 17.02
CA ASN A 7 2.05 13.44 16.17
C ASN A 7 2.67 12.15 15.61
N ILE A 8 2.76 11.09 16.40
CA ILE A 8 3.31 9.80 15.93
C ILE A 8 2.41 9.19 14.85
N SER A 9 1.09 9.14 15.07
CA SER A 9 0.14 8.64 14.06
C SER A 9 0.27 9.42 12.75
N SER A 10 0.28 10.75 12.84
CA SER A 10 0.36 11.63 11.67
C SER A 10 1.67 11.44 10.88
N VAL A 11 2.81 11.29 11.57
CA VAL A 11 4.11 11.02 10.93
C VAL A 11 4.14 9.67 10.22
N ILE A 12 3.57 8.63 10.84
CA ILE A 12 3.48 7.29 10.26
C ILE A 12 2.56 7.31 9.03
N GLY A 13 1.41 7.97 9.12
CA GLY A 13 0.48 8.15 8.01
C GLY A 13 1.11 8.89 6.83
N LEU A 14 1.83 9.98 7.08
CA LEU A 14 2.60 10.72 6.07
C LEU A 14 3.66 9.84 5.40
N THR A 15 4.37 9.03 6.18
CA THR A 15 5.42 8.13 5.67
C THR A 15 4.82 7.04 4.80
N ALA A 16 3.74 6.39 5.24
CA ALA A 16 2.96 5.44 4.46
C ALA A 16 2.52 6.03 3.12
N MET A 17 1.92 7.23 3.16
CA MET A 17 1.43 7.91 1.99
C MET A 17 2.56 8.24 1.01
N ALA A 18 3.73 8.66 1.50
CA ALA A 18 4.91 8.89 0.67
C ALA A 18 5.39 7.62 -0.03
N ILE A 19 5.43 6.47 0.67
CA ILE A 19 5.82 5.17 0.09
C ILE A 19 4.85 4.76 -1.02
N ILE A 20 3.54 4.90 -0.80
CA ILE A 20 2.50 4.56 -1.79
C ILE A 20 2.62 5.44 -3.03
N ILE A 21 2.71 6.76 -2.82
CA ILE A 21 2.84 7.72 -3.92
C ILE A 21 4.09 7.42 -4.74
N TRP A 22 5.22 7.14 -4.07
CA TRP A 22 6.45 6.77 -4.76
C TRP A 22 6.30 5.50 -5.60
N GLY A 23 5.70 4.45 -5.03
CA GLY A 23 5.42 3.20 -5.75
C GLY A 23 4.54 3.40 -6.98
N VAL A 24 3.49 4.22 -6.86
CA VAL A 24 2.61 4.58 -7.97
C VAL A 24 3.37 5.36 -9.05
N VAL A 25 4.18 6.35 -8.67
CA VAL A 25 4.99 7.14 -9.61
C VAL A 25 5.96 6.26 -10.40
N VAL A 26 6.64 5.33 -9.72
CA VAL A 26 7.56 4.38 -10.37
C VAL A 26 6.81 3.48 -11.35
N ALA A 27 5.65 2.95 -10.96
CA ALA A 27 4.85 2.08 -11.82
C ALA A 27 4.29 2.80 -13.05
N VAL A 28 3.74 4.01 -12.86
CA VAL A 28 3.23 4.85 -13.94
C VAL A 28 4.35 5.26 -14.89
N SER A 29 5.52 5.63 -14.36
CA SER A 29 6.69 5.98 -15.17
C SER A 29 7.21 4.80 -15.99
N GLY A 30 7.23 3.59 -15.40
CA GLY A 30 7.55 2.36 -16.12
C GLY A 30 6.55 2.04 -17.22
N PHE A 31 5.25 2.20 -16.93
CA PHE A 31 4.17 1.97 -17.89
C PHE A 31 4.22 2.95 -19.08
N LEU A 32 4.37 4.25 -18.82
CA LEU A 32 4.49 5.27 -19.86
C LEU A 32 5.71 5.03 -20.76
N LYS A 33 6.88 4.73 -20.17
CA LYS A 33 8.09 4.44 -20.95
C LYS A 33 7.87 3.23 -21.86
N ASN A 34 7.21 2.18 -21.37
CA ASN A 34 6.94 0.98 -22.15
C ASN A 34 5.92 1.20 -23.27
N GLU A 35 4.88 2.00 -23.02
CA GLU A 35 3.85 2.33 -24.03
C GLU A 35 4.42 3.25 -25.12
N ILE A 36 5.28 4.21 -24.76
CA ILE A 36 5.93 5.13 -25.69
C ILE A 36 7.03 4.44 -26.51
N ALA A 37 7.76 3.49 -25.91
CA ALA A 37 8.89 2.83 -26.57
C ALA A 37 8.49 1.82 -27.67
N ARG A 38 7.20 1.50 -27.87
CA ARG A 38 6.70 0.54 -28.88
C ARG A 38 7.58 -0.72 -28.99
N ASN A 39 7.96 -1.31 -27.85
CA ASN A 39 8.70 -2.58 -27.86
C ASN A 39 7.81 -3.70 -28.38
N THR A 40 8.45 -4.76 -28.89
CA THR A 40 7.81 -5.96 -29.46
C THR A 40 6.81 -6.60 -28.49
N PRO A 41 5.74 -7.27 -28.97
CA PRO A 41 4.67 -7.82 -28.13
C PRO A 41 5.15 -8.75 -27.00
N GLU A 42 6.23 -9.50 -27.22
CA GLU A 42 6.80 -10.42 -26.24
C GLU A 42 7.52 -9.71 -25.08
N ASP A 43 8.27 -8.64 -25.37
CA ASP A 43 8.92 -7.82 -24.32
C ASP A 43 7.89 -7.05 -23.50
N ASN A 44 6.83 -6.55 -24.15
CA ASN A 44 5.74 -5.87 -23.46
C ASN A 44 5.08 -6.75 -22.39
N PHE A 45 4.96 -8.06 -22.63
CA PHE A 45 4.31 -8.95 -21.67
C PHE A 45 5.17 -9.16 -20.42
N LYS A 46 6.49 -9.37 -20.59
CA LYS A 46 7.43 -9.50 -19.46
C LYS A 46 7.56 -8.19 -18.68
N THR A 47 7.74 -7.06 -19.37
CA THR A 47 7.88 -5.75 -18.71
C THR A 47 6.59 -5.32 -17.99
N ARG A 48 5.40 -5.58 -18.56
CA ARG A 48 4.13 -5.33 -17.85
C ARG A 48 3.99 -6.21 -16.60
N LYS A 49 4.44 -7.46 -16.65
CA LYS A 49 4.44 -8.37 -15.50
C LYS A 49 5.35 -7.86 -14.37
N GLU A 50 6.56 -7.41 -14.70
CA GLU A 50 7.51 -6.82 -13.74
C GLU A 50 6.99 -5.51 -13.14
N ILE A 51 6.39 -4.62 -13.96
CA ILE A 51 5.79 -3.37 -13.46
C ILE A 51 4.67 -3.68 -12.44
N ARG A 52 3.81 -4.68 -12.72
CA ARG A 52 2.76 -5.10 -11.78
C ARG A 52 3.33 -5.74 -10.51
N GLN A 53 4.36 -6.57 -10.60
CA GLN A 53 5.02 -7.13 -9.42
C GLN A 53 5.63 -6.05 -8.54
N ASN A 54 6.36 -5.10 -9.13
CA ASN A 54 6.98 -4.00 -8.39
C ASN A 54 5.92 -3.08 -7.75
N LEU A 55 4.87 -2.72 -8.50
CA LEU A 55 3.75 -1.95 -7.97
C LEU A 55 3.06 -2.67 -6.82
N GLY A 56 2.78 -3.98 -6.97
CA GLY A 56 2.20 -4.82 -5.93
C GLY A 56 3.03 -4.80 -4.65
N GLY A 57 4.36 -4.91 -4.76
CA GLY A 57 5.27 -4.82 -3.62
C GLY A 57 5.21 -3.47 -2.89
N TYR A 58 5.24 -2.36 -3.61
CA TYR A 58 5.13 -1.02 -3.00
C TYR A 58 3.76 -0.77 -2.37
N LEU A 59 2.68 -1.27 -2.99
CA LEU A 59 1.33 -1.18 -2.43
C LEU A 59 1.22 -2.00 -1.13
N LEU A 60 1.77 -3.22 -1.09
CA LEU A 60 1.78 -4.05 0.12
C LEU A 60 2.53 -3.37 1.26
N LEU A 61 3.73 -2.83 1.00
CA LEU A 61 4.51 -2.09 1.99
C LEU A 61 3.77 -0.84 2.50
N GLY A 62 3.17 -0.07 1.60
CA GLY A 62 2.37 1.09 1.97
C GLY A 62 1.17 0.72 2.85
N LEU A 63 0.47 -0.35 2.48
CA LEU A 63 -0.65 -0.89 3.26
C LEU A 63 -0.18 -1.40 4.63
N GLU A 64 1.02 -1.98 4.71
CA GLU A 64 1.60 -2.45 5.96
C GLU A 64 1.79 -1.31 6.97
N VAL A 65 2.34 -0.18 6.49
CA VAL A 65 2.59 1.02 7.30
C VAL A 65 1.28 1.75 7.64
N LEU A 66 0.30 1.80 6.73
CA LEU A 66 -1.01 2.43 7.00
C LEU A 66 -1.72 1.83 8.20
N ILE A 67 -1.69 0.50 8.37
CA ILE A 67 -2.33 -0.11 9.54
C ILE A 67 -1.62 0.23 10.84
N ALA A 68 -0.30 0.43 10.81
CA ALA A 68 0.41 0.85 12.01
C ALA A 68 -0.12 2.21 12.49
N ALA A 69 -0.41 3.13 11.55
CA ALA A 69 -1.06 4.40 11.87
C ALA A 69 -2.48 4.21 12.42
N ASP A 70 -3.33 3.43 11.74
CA ASP A 70 -4.73 3.20 12.16
C ASP A 70 -4.84 2.59 13.57
N ILE A 71 -3.95 1.65 13.90
CA ILE A 71 -3.89 1.04 15.24
C ILE A 71 -3.49 2.08 16.28
N ILE A 72 -2.49 2.92 16.00
CA ILE A 72 -2.01 3.95 16.94
C ILE A 72 -3.09 5.01 17.19
N GLU A 73 -3.80 5.44 16.14
CA GLU A 73 -4.90 6.40 16.25
C GLU A 73 -6.03 5.86 17.13
N THR A 74 -6.42 4.60 16.93
CA THR A 74 -7.49 3.98 17.74
C THR A 74 -7.07 3.76 19.20
N VAL A 75 -5.81 3.41 19.45
CA VAL A 75 -5.28 3.28 20.82
C VAL A 75 -5.21 4.65 21.52
N ALA A 76 -5.07 5.75 20.77
CA ALA A 76 -5.01 7.10 21.32
C ALA A 76 -6.38 7.62 21.81
N ASN A 77 -7.50 7.16 21.24
CA ASN A 77 -8.86 7.50 21.67
C ASN A 77 -9.76 6.24 21.77
N PRO A 78 -9.71 5.51 22.90
CA PRO A 78 -10.52 4.31 23.04
C PRO A 78 -11.99 4.68 23.34
N THR A 79 -12.80 4.87 22.30
CA THR A 79 -14.26 4.84 22.39
C THR A 79 -14.80 3.52 21.82
N THR A 80 -15.90 3.00 22.34
CA THR A 80 -16.50 1.73 21.87
C THR A 80 -16.90 1.76 20.40
N GLN A 81 -17.20 2.94 19.85
CA GLN A 81 -17.43 3.15 18.42
C GLN A 81 -16.13 3.09 17.61
N GLU A 82 -15.06 3.73 18.06
CA GLU A 82 -13.76 3.71 17.36
C GLU A 82 -13.15 2.32 17.31
N VAL A 83 -13.32 1.51 18.37
CA VAL A 83 -12.90 0.10 18.37
C VAL A 83 -13.62 -0.73 17.29
N LEU A 84 -14.91 -0.47 17.06
CA LEU A 84 -15.69 -1.16 16.02
C LEU A 84 -15.26 -0.77 14.60
N ILE A 85 -14.92 0.50 14.41
CA ILE A 85 -14.37 1.02 13.15
C ILE A 85 -13.00 0.40 12.88
N LEU A 86 -12.12 0.36 13.89
CA LEU A 86 -10.81 -0.28 13.77
C LEU A 86 -10.94 -1.77 13.41
N ALA A 87 -11.82 -2.51 14.08
CA ALA A 87 -12.04 -3.93 13.76
C ALA A 87 -12.42 -4.10 12.27
N SER A 88 -13.23 -3.19 11.72
CA SER A 88 -13.63 -3.18 10.32
C SER A 88 -12.45 -2.86 9.38
N ILE A 89 -11.63 -1.87 9.72
CA ILE A 89 -10.42 -1.49 8.96
C ILE A 89 -9.41 -2.65 8.94
N VAL A 90 -9.20 -3.32 10.08
CA VAL A 90 -8.28 -4.47 10.21
C VAL A 90 -8.75 -5.64 9.32
N VAL A 91 -10.05 -5.91 9.27
CA VAL A 91 -10.62 -6.94 8.37
C VAL A 91 -10.39 -6.57 6.90
N MET A 92 -10.68 -5.31 6.50
CA MET A 92 -10.45 -4.86 5.13
C MET A 92 -8.97 -4.99 4.72
N ARG A 93 -8.02 -4.59 5.57
CA ARG A 93 -6.59 -4.80 5.27
C ARG A 93 -6.26 -6.27 5.13
N THR A 94 -6.75 -7.12 6.03
CA THR A 94 -6.46 -8.56 5.97
C THR A 94 -6.90 -9.12 4.62
N PHE A 95 -8.08 -8.72 4.13
CA PHE A 95 -8.54 -9.08 2.79
C PHE A 95 -7.65 -8.52 1.68
N ILE A 96 -7.32 -7.22 1.70
CA ILE A 96 -6.50 -6.59 0.64
C ILE A 96 -5.08 -7.18 0.61
N SER A 97 -4.41 -7.28 1.76
CA SER A 97 -3.08 -7.89 1.88
C SER A 97 -3.09 -9.36 1.43
N TYR A 98 -4.14 -10.11 1.76
CA TYR A 98 -4.27 -11.50 1.31
C TYR A 98 -4.41 -11.60 -0.22
N PHE A 99 -5.23 -10.74 -0.84
CA PHE A 99 -5.37 -10.71 -2.30
C PHE A 99 -4.08 -10.27 -3.00
N LEU A 100 -3.38 -9.25 -2.48
CA LEU A 100 -2.11 -8.81 -3.04
C LEU A 100 -1.02 -9.88 -2.92
N ASP A 101 -0.87 -10.52 -1.76
CA ASP A 101 0.11 -11.59 -1.57
C ASP A 101 -0.18 -12.78 -2.50
N LYS A 102 -1.46 -13.08 -2.72
CA LYS A 102 -1.89 -14.09 -3.68
C LYS A 102 -1.53 -13.71 -5.12
N GLU A 103 -1.81 -12.47 -5.55
CA GLU A 103 -1.47 -11.98 -6.89
C GLU A 103 0.05 -12.01 -7.13
N ILE A 104 0.85 -11.59 -6.15
CA ILE A 104 2.33 -11.64 -6.25
C ILE A 104 2.84 -13.08 -6.36
N LYS A 105 2.25 -14.03 -5.60
CA LYS A 105 2.59 -15.45 -5.69
C LYS A 105 2.22 -16.08 -7.03
N GLU A 106 1.07 -15.71 -7.61
CA GLU A 106 0.69 -16.13 -8.97
C GLU A 106 1.60 -15.55 -10.06
N LEU A 107 2.22 -14.40 -9.81
CA LEU A 107 3.18 -13.80 -10.73
C LEU A 107 4.57 -14.46 -10.68
N LYS A 108 4.86 -15.32 -9.70
CA LYS A 108 6.15 -16.02 -9.57
C LYS A 108 6.13 -17.35 -10.33
#